data_AF-A0A3A5AXM9-F1
#
_entry.id   AF-A0A3A5AXM9-F1
#
_cell.length_a   1.000
_cell.length_b   1.000
_cell.length_c   1.000
_cell.angle_alpha   90.00
_cell.angle_beta   90.00
_cell.angle_gamma   90.00
#
_symmetry.space_group_name_H-M   'P 1'
#
loop_
_entity.id
_entity.type
_entity.pdbx_description
1 polymer ?
#
loop_
_entity_poly.entity_id
_entity_poly.type
_entity_poly.pdbx_seq_one_letter_code
_entity_poly.pdbx_strand_id
1 'polypeptide(L)'
;MAPENREKTLAYLRNFSMMYRPHAAREDTVLFPAFRAVVSPREFAELGDKFEVQEDLRLGKGGYEKVVAQVADWEKALGLEDLSRFTAQV
;
A
#
# COMPACT_ATOMS: atom_id res chain seq x y z
N MET A 1 16.08 21.91 -0.19
CA MET A 1 15.59 21.81 1.21
C MET A 1 16.74 22.16 2.14
N ALA A 2 16.49 22.92 3.22
CA ALA A 2 17.50 23.13 4.26
C ALA A 2 17.94 21.78 4.86
N PRO A 3 19.21 21.60 5.27
CA PRO A 3 19.73 20.33 5.79
C PRO A 3 18.90 19.73 6.94
N GLU A 4 18.44 20.57 7.87
CA GLU A 4 17.58 20.16 9.00
C GLU A 4 16.25 19.52 8.55
N ASN A 5 15.67 20.02 7.45
CA ASN A 5 14.44 19.47 6.90
C ASN A 5 14.68 18.08 6.30
N ARG A 6 15.87 17.85 5.72
CA ARG A 6 16.22 16.54 5.16
C ARG A 6 16.34 15.48 6.25
N GLU A 7 17.01 15.79 7.36
CA GLU A 7 17.17 14.86 8.48
C GLU A 7 15.83 14.50 9.12
N LYS A 8 14.97 15.49 9.34
CA LYS A 8 13.61 15.26 9.86
C LYS A 8 12.78 14.40 8.92
N THR A 9 12.80 14.67 7.61
CA THR A 9 12.11 13.84 6.61
C THR A 9 12.60 12.39 6.63
N LEU A 10 13.91 12.17 6.70
CA LEU A 10 14.48 10.82 6.78
C LEU A 10 14.03 10.08 8.05
N ALA A 11 14.00 10.76 9.20
CA ALA A 11 13.50 10.19 10.44
C ALA A 11 12.02 9.77 10.33
N TYR A 12 11.18 10.61 9.73
CA TYR A 12 9.76 10.28 9.52
C TYR A 12 9.56 9.11 8.57
N LEU A 13 10.28 9.06 7.45
CA LEU A 13 10.16 7.93 6.50
C LEU A 13 10.58 6.60 7.13
N ARG A 14 11.64 6.61 7.96
CA ARG A 14 12.08 5.42 8.71
C ARG A 14 11.03 4.98 9.72
N ASN A 15 10.51 5.91 10.52
CA ASN A 15 9.49 5.60 11.52
C ASN A 15 8.20 5.07 10.88
N PHE A 16 7.78 5.68 9.77
CA PHE A 16 6.65 5.20 8.99
C PHE A 16 6.89 3.78 8.47
N SER A 17 8.04 3.53 7.84
CA SER A 17 8.38 2.21 7.29
C SER A 17 8.44 1.11 8.38
N MET A 18 9.00 1.43 9.54
CA MET A 18 9.08 0.52 10.69
C MET A 18 7.69 0.15 11.25
N MET A 19 6.75 1.09 11.23
CA MET A 19 5.39 0.87 11.69
C MET A 19 4.52 0.19 10.62
N TYR A 20 4.62 0.64 9.37
CA TYR A 20 3.68 0.24 8.31
C TYR A 20 3.84 -1.23 7.91
N ARG A 21 5.07 -1.75 7.90
CA ARG A 21 5.32 -3.17 7.58
C ARG A 21 4.61 -4.15 8.52
N PRO A 22 4.77 -4.06 9.86
CA PRO A 22 4.00 -4.91 10.77
C PRO A 22 2.51 -4.58 10.80
N HIS A 23 2.10 -3.35 10.48
CA HIS A 23 0.68 -3.00 10.31
C HIS A 23 0.06 -3.78 9.15
N ALA A 24 0.58 -3.63 7.94
CA ALA A 24 0.10 -4.34 6.75
C ALA A 24 0.12 -5.86 6.93
N ALA A 25 1.20 -6.41 7.53
CA ALA A 25 1.27 -7.84 7.82
C ALA A 25 0.14 -8.33 8.75
N ARG A 26 -0.26 -7.52 9.75
CA ARG A 26 -1.39 -7.86 10.63
C ARG A 26 -2.73 -7.71 9.93
N GLU A 27 -2.86 -6.76 9.01
CA GLU A 27 -4.05 -6.65 8.19
C GLU A 27 -4.25 -7.93 7.36
N ASP A 28 -3.22 -8.38 6.64
CA ASP A 28 -3.27 -9.56 5.78
C ASP A 28 -3.45 -10.88 6.53
N THR A 29 -2.82 -11.02 7.70
CA THR A 29 -2.75 -12.32 8.41
C THR A 29 -3.71 -12.46 9.59
N VAL A 30 -4.24 -11.36 10.11
CA VAL A 30 -5.13 -11.36 11.29
C VAL A 30 -6.46 -10.67 10.98
N LEU A 31 -6.42 -9.40 10.59
CA LEU A 31 -7.63 -8.59 10.48
C LEU A 31 -8.52 -9.03 9.32
N PHE A 32 -8.00 -9.09 8.09
CA PHE A 32 -8.78 -9.44 6.92
C PHE A 32 -9.30 -10.88 6.96
N PRO A 33 -8.54 -11.89 7.44
CA PRO A 33 -9.08 -13.22 7.69
C PRO A 33 -10.23 -13.23 8.70
N ALA A 34 -10.08 -12.54 9.84
CA ALA A 34 -11.15 -12.45 10.85
C ALA A 34 -12.38 -11.72 10.30
N PHE A 35 -12.17 -10.63 9.54
CA PHE A 35 -13.23 -9.88 8.88
C PHE A 35 -13.99 -10.75 7.88
N ARG A 36 -13.29 -11.52 7.04
CA ARG A 36 -13.90 -12.45 6.08
C ARG A 36 -14.69 -13.58 6.75
N ALA A 37 -14.34 -13.96 7.98
CA ALA A 37 -15.06 -15.00 8.71
C ALA A 37 -16.41 -14.53 9.29
N VAL A 38 -16.58 -13.22 9.51
CA VAL A 38 -17.79 -12.66 10.14
C VAL A 38 -18.68 -11.87 9.18
N VAL A 39 -18.17 -11.45 8.03
CA VAL A 39 -18.92 -10.70 7.01
C VAL A 39 -19.39 -11.65 5.92
N SER A 40 -20.68 -11.59 5.59
CA SER A 40 -21.23 -12.44 4.53
C SER A 40 -20.68 -12.07 3.15
N PRO A 41 -20.66 -12.99 2.17
CA PRO A 41 -20.22 -12.68 0.82
C PRO A 41 -20.96 -11.50 0.17
N ARG A 42 -22.26 -11.36 0.48
CA ARG A 42 -23.09 -10.25 -0.02
C ARG A 42 -22.66 -8.92 0.59
N GLU A 43 -22.54 -8.84 1.91
CA GLU A 43 -22.10 -7.62 2.59
C GLU A 43 -20.68 -7.20 2.16
N PHE A 44 -19.81 -8.18 1.93
CA PHE A 44 -18.47 -7.92 1.40
C PHE A 44 -18.52 -7.32 -0.01
N ALA A 45 -19.38 -7.86 -0.89
CA ALA A 45 -19.57 -7.31 -2.24
C ALA A 45 -20.15 -5.89 -2.20
N GLU A 46 -21.17 -5.66 -1.37
CA GLU A 46 -21.75 -4.32 -1.16
C GLU A 46 -20.74 -3.31 -0.61
N LEU A 47 -19.76 -3.76 0.19
CA LEU A 47 -18.65 -2.92 0.65
C LEU A 47 -17.68 -2.60 -0.51
N GLY A 48 -17.40 -3.58 -1.37
CA GLY A 48 -16.62 -3.38 -2.61
C GLY A 48 -17.25 -2.30 -3.49
N ASP A 49 -18.55 -2.40 -3.78
CA ASP A 49 -19.27 -1.40 -4.58
C ASP A 49 -19.18 0.02 -3.99
N LYS A 50 -19.22 0.13 -2.66
CA LYS A 50 -19.03 1.43 -1.97
C LYS A 50 -17.60 1.93 -2.13
N PHE A 51 -16.60 1.05 -2.09
CA PHE A 51 -15.21 1.43 -2.31
C PHE A 51 -14.95 1.88 -3.75
N GLU A 52 -15.56 1.26 -4.75
CA GLU A 52 -15.48 1.71 -6.15
C GLU A 52 -16.00 3.15 -6.31
N VAL A 53 -17.15 3.47 -5.69
CA VAL A 53 -17.65 4.86 -5.69
C VAL A 53 -16.66 5.81 -5.02
N GLN A 54 -16.02 5.38 -3.93
CA GLN A 54 -15.03 6.21 -3.24
C GLN A 54 -13.72 6.34 -4.03
N GLU A 55 -13.34 5.33 -4.79
CA GLU A 55 -12.21 5.37 -5.72
C GLU A 55 -12.48 6.40 -6.80
N ASP A 56 -13.60 6.29 -7.52
CA ASP A 56 -13.97 7.20 -8.60
C ASP A 56 -13.99 8.67 -8.12
N LEU A 57 -14.47 8.90 -6.89
CA LEU A 57 -14.51 10.24 -6.30
C LEU A 57 -13.12 10.79 -5.93
N ARG A 58 -12.18 9.94 -5.52
CA ARG A 58 -10.86 10.37 -5.01
C ARG A 58 -9.76 10.32 -6.06
N LEU A 59 -9.78 9.28 -6.89
CA LEU A 59 -8.74 8.95 -7.86
C LEU A 59 -9.23 9.11 -9.31
N GLY A 60 -10.53 9.30 -9.52
CA GLY A 60 -11.14 9.33 -10.85
C GLY A 60 -11.32 7.93 -11.43
N LYS A 61 -11.97 7.85 -12.58
CA LYS A 61 -12.27 6.57 -13.25
C LYS A 61 -11.01 5.74 -13.52
N GLY A 62 -10.98 4.50 -13.02
CA GLY A 62 -9.83 3.59 -13.10
C GLY A 62 -8.61 4.19 -12.43
N GLY A 63 -8.82 4.80 -11.27
CA GLY A 63 -7.84 5.61 -10.57
C GLY A 63 -6.84 4.73 -9.83
N TYR A 64 -7.30 3.61 -9.28
CA TYR A 64 -6.45 2.61 -8.66
C TYR A 64 -5.40 2.08 -9.63
N GLU A 65 -5.79 1.60 -10.82
CA GLU A 65 -4.85 1.04 -11.78
C GLU A 65 -3.81 2.07 -12.25
N LYS A 66 -4.24 3.33 -12.42
CA LYS A 66 -3.33 4.43 -12.79
C LYS A 66 -2.31 4.71 -11.69
N VAL A 67 -2.76 4.75 -10.44
CA VAL A 67 -1.86 4.98 -9.29
C VAL A 67 -0.90 3.80 -9.14
N VAL A 68 -1.37 2.57 -9.26
CA VAL A 68 -0.52 1.36 -9.22
C VAL A 68 0.51 1.38 -10.34
N ALA A 69 0.12 1.73 -11.56
CA ALA A 69 1.05 1.87 -12.68
C ALA A 69 2.10 2.96 -12.41
N GLN A 70 1.68 4.10 -11.85
CA GLN A 70 2.60 5.17 -11.48
C GLN A 70 3.60 4.75 -10.40
N VAL A 71 3.14 3.98 -9.40
CA VAL A 71 4.03 3.43 -8.36
C VAL A 71 5.02 2.45 -8.98
N ALA A 72 4.59 1.57 -9.89
CA ALA A 72 5.48 0.64 -10.58
C ALA A 72 6.55 1.38 -11.41
N ASP A 73 6.18 2.48 -12.08
CA ASP A 73 7.15 3.33 -12.80
C ASP A 73 8.19 3.97 -11.86
N TRP A 74 7.78 4.35 -10.64
CA TRP A 74 8.71 4.85 -9.62
C TRP A 74 9.62 3.76 -9.09
N GLU A 75 9.09 2.57 -8.82
CA GLU A 75 9.88 1.42 -8.38
C GLU A 75 10.94 1.08 -9.42
N LYS A 76 10.59 1.09 -10.70
CA LYS A 76 11.52 0.94 -11.81
C LYS A 76 12.61 2.01 -11.82
N ALA A 77 12.21 3.28 -11.74
CA ALA A 77 13.16 4.41 -11.72
C ALA A 77 14.13 4.34 -10.53
N LEU A 78 13.69 3.75 -9.42
CA LEU A 78 14.48 3.53 -8.20
C LEU A 78 15.22 2.19 -8.20
N GLY A 79 15.02 1.33 -9.21
CA GLY A 79 15.61 0.00 -9.31
C GLY A 79 15.08 -1.00 -8.28
N LEU A 80 13.86 -0.80 -7.77
CA LEU A 80 13.19 -1.64 -6.77
C LEU A 80 12.34 -2.76 -7.39
N GLU A 81 12.11 -2.73 -8.70
CA GLU A 81 11.25 -3.66 -9.44
C GLU A 81 11.70 -5.13 -9.39
N ASP A 82 13.00 -5.37 -9.22
CA ASP A 82 13.58 -6.71 -9.17
C ASP A 82 13.80 -7.14 -7.72
N LEU A 83 12.89 -7.98 -7.21
CA LEU A 83 12.95 -8.52 -5.86
C LEU A 83 14.21 -9.37 -5.59
N SER A 84 14.83 -9.95 -6.63
CA SER A 84 16.05 -10.76 -6.48
C SER A 84 17.25 -9.95 -5.97
N ARG A 85 17.17 -8.61 -6.08
CA ARG A 85 18.17 -7.68 -5.54
C ARG A 85 18.10 -7.54 -4.02
N PHE A 86 16.99 -7.93 -3.40
CA PHE A 86 16.75 -7.82 -1.96
C PHE A 86 16.73 -9.16 -1.23
N THR A 87 16.73 -10.26 -1.97
CA THR A 87 16.83 -11.61 -1.43
C THR A 87 18.27 -12.10 -1.53
N ALA A 88 18.68 -12.94 -0.59
CA ALA A 88 20.01 -13.56 -0.67
C ALA A 88 20.08 -14.43 -1.93
N GLN A 89 21.11 -14.24 -2.74
CA GLN A 89 21.41 -15.15 -3.85
C GLN A 89 22.16 -16.34 -3.27
N VAL A 90 21.53 -17.52 -3.35
CA VAL A 90 22.09 -18.81 -2.92
C VAL A 90 22.64 -19.53 -4.14
#